data_AF-A0A1G3UGE0-F1
#
_entry.id   AF-A0A1G3UGE0-F1
#
_cell.length_a   1.000
_cell.length_b   1.000
_cell.length_c   1.000
_cell.angle_alpha   90.00
_cell.angle_beta   90.00
_cell.angle_gamma   90.00
#
_symmetry.space_group_name_H-M   'P 1'
#
loop_
_entity.id
_entity.type
_entity.pdbx_description
1 polymer ?
#
loop_
_entity_poly.entity_id
_entity_poly.type
_entity_poly.pdbx_seq_one_letter_code
_entity_poly.pdbx_strand_id
1 'polypeptide(L)'
;MNQHDLSDLRAEFDKFVKDKCSIDPEDMTQQNPDGGDKEDEEPVPQFVDALTHKLLAPAISGVYLSRLDIKRIAEAIDESLPIKERIKMVRALFRHTNSKEYLKNAFTEIEKHINGRILIYQELSEAFPASKTIFDENIVKAKKTIKMFEQIIEDFEEIEPTDDPLFI
;
A
#
# COMPACT_ATOMS: atom_id res chain seq x y z
N MET A 1 -43.37 1.05 30.13
CA MET A 1 -42.46 0.41 29.15
C MET A 1 -42.71 -1.09 29.20
N ASN A 2 -43.21 -1.69 28.13
CA ASN A 2 -43.47 -3.12 28.06
C ASN A 2 -42.15 -3.87 27.88
N GLN A 3 -41.85 -4.82 28.78
CA GLN A 3 -40.59 -5.58 28.82
C GLN A 3 -40.36 -6.55 27.64
N HIS A 4 -41.27 -6.59 26.65
CA HIS A 4 -41.21 -7.50 25.51
C HIS A 4 -41.37 -6.82 24.14
N ASP A 5 -41.31 -5.48 24.10
CA ASP A 5 -41.38 -4.79 22.81
C ASP A 5 -39.99 -4.72 22.16
N LEU A 6 -39.61 -5.82 21.51
CA LEU A 6 -38.36 -5.93 20.74
C LEU A 6 -38.48 -5.29 19.35
N SER A 7 -39.63 -4.70 19.02
CA SER A 7 -39.88 -4.12 17.70
C SER A 7 -39.00 -2.90 17.44
N ASP A 8 -38.80 -2.05 18.45
CA ASP A 8 -37.91 -0.90 18.39
C ASP A 8 -36.45 -1.33 18.20
N LEU A 9 -35.97 -2.30 18.98
CA LEU A 9 -34.61 -2.85 18.83
C LEU A 9 -34.39 -3.48 17.44
N ARG A 10 -35.42 -4.14 16.90
CA ARG A 10 -35.37 -4.70 15.56
C ARG A 10 -35.36 -3.60 14.50
N ALA A 11 -36.14 -2.54 14.66
CA ALA A 11 -36.13 -1.40 13.75
C ALA A 11 -34.79 -0.64 13.79
N GLU A 12 -34.19 -0.48 14.97
CA GLU A 12 -32.86 0.09 15.13
C GLU A 12 -31.77 -0.79 14.51
N PHE A 13 -31.86 -2.12 14.69
CA PHE A 13 -30.95 -3.06 14.07
C PHE A 13 -31.11 -3.10 12.54
N ASP A 14 -32.33 -3.16 12.03
CA ASP A 14 -32.61 -3.16 10.59
C ASP A 14 -32.15 -1.84 9.94
N LYS A 15 -32.31 -0.71 10.63
CA LYS A 15 -31.75 0.58 10.21
C LYS A 15 -30.22 0.56 10.22
N PHE A 16 -29.59 0.02 11.26
CA PHE A 16 -28.13 -0.11 11.33
C PHE A 16 -27.56 -1.02 10.23
N VAL A 17 -28.21 -2.16 9.97
CA VAL A 17 -27.84 -3.09 8.88
C VAL A 17 -28.04 -2.42 7.53
N LYS A 18 -29.12 -1.66 7.34
CA LYS A 18 -29.34 -0.89 6.11
C LYS A 18 -28.32 0.22 5.92
N ASP A 19 -27.86 0.89 6.97
CA ASP A 19 -26.87 1.97 6.88
C ASP A 19 -25.42 1.46 6.70
N LYS A 20 -25.11 0.23 7.15
CA LYS A 20 -23.75 -0.32 7.19
C LYS A 20 -23.50 -1.50 6.26
N CYS A 21 -24.55 -2.16 5.80
CA CYS A 21 -24.49 -3.41 5.04
C CYS A 21 -25.49 -3.40 3.87
N SER A 22 -25.80 -2.23 3.28
CA SER A 22 -26.66 -2.14 2.10
C SER A 22 -26.02 -2.94 0.96
N ILE A 23 -26.72 -3.99 0.51
CA ILE A 23 -26.36 -4.83 -0.66
C ILE A 23 -27.02 -4.27 -1.93
N ASP A 24 -27.74 -3.14 -1.81
CA ASP A 24 -28.35 -2.47 -2.95
C ASP A 24 -27.25 -1.99 -3.92
N PRO A 25 -27.26 -2.44 -5.19
CA PRO A 25 -26.18 -2.16 -6.13
C PRO A 25 -26.03 -0.68 -6.48
N GLU A 26 -27.06 0.14 -6.25
CA GLU A 26 -27.02 1.59 -6.45
C GLU A 26 -26.30 2.33 -5.30
N ASP A 27 -26.46 1.89 -4.04
CA ASP A 27 -25.80 2.48 -2.86
C ASP A 27 -24.36 1.98 -2.64
N MET A 28 -23.98 0.83 -3.22
CA MET A 28 -22.61 0.32 -3.18
C MET A 28 -21.57 1.24 -3.86
N THR A 29 -22.00 2.18 -4.70
CA THR A 29 -21.11 3.15 -5.35
C THR A 29 -20.69 4.30 -4.43
N GLN A 30 -21.49 4.64 -3.42
CA GLN A 30 -21.19 5.77 -2.51
C GLN A 30 -20.41 5.36 -1.26
N GLN A 31 -20.42 4.08 -0.89
CA GLN A 31 -19.78 3.58 0.33
C GLN A 31 -18.63 2.61 0.11
N ASN A 32 -18.25 2.27 -1.12
CA ASN A 32 -17.06 1.45 -1.34
C ASN A 32 -15.80 2.29 -1.04
N PRO A 33 -15.04 2.02 0.04
CA PRO A 33 -13.80 2.76 0.31
C PRO A 33 -12.74 2.52 -0.80
N ASP A 34 -12.89 1.47 -1.60
CA ASP A 34 -12.08 1.19 -2.79
C ASP A 34 -12.71 1.73 -4.08
N GLY A 35 -13.93 2.30 -4.01
CA GLY A 35 -14.56 3.04 -5.10
C GLY A 35 -13.67 4.21 -5.47
N GLY A 36 -13.20 4.25 -6.72
CA GLY A 36 -12.23 5.25 -7.15
C GLY A 36 -12.73 6.67 -6.92
N ASP A 37 -11.87 7.51 -6.37
CA ASP A 37 -12.07 8.96 -6.33
C ASP A 37 -11.24 9.64 -7.43
N LYS A 38 -11.51 10.93 -7.67
CA LYS A 38 -10.83 11.71 -8.73
C LYS A 38 -9.31 11.72 -8.57
N GLU A 39 -8.85 11.61 -7.34
CA GLU A 39 -7.43 11.55 -6.98
C GLU A 39 -6.77 10.24 -7.44
N ASP A 40 -7.49 9.11 -7.44
CA ASP A 40 -6.97 7.83 -7.94
C ASP A 40 -6.67 7.85 -9.45
N GLU A 41 -7.32 8.75 -10.20
CA GLU A 41 -7.14 8.91 -11.65
C GLU A 41 -5.96 9.83 -12.03
N GLU A 42 -5.35 10.50 -11.05
CA GLU A 42 -4.20 11.36 -11.31
C GLU A 42 -3.01 10.57 -11.87
N PRO A 43 -2.30 11.13 -12.87
CA PRO A 43 -1.13 10.48 -13.43
C PRO A 43 -0.03 10.39 -12.37
N VAL A 44 0.62 9.22 -12.30
CA VAL A 44 1.81 8.99 -11.48
C VAL A 44 3.04 8.93 -12.37
N PRO A 45 4.25 9.18 -11.84
CA PRO A 45 5.49 8.97 -12.57
C PRO A 45 5.58 7.55 -13.16
N GLN A 46 6.12 7.41 -14.37
CA GLN A 46 6.11 6.13 -15.11
C GLN A 46 6.76 4.96 -14.34
N PHE A 47 7.78 5.24 -13.53
CA PHE A 47 8.44 4.21 -12.73
C PHE A 47 7.51 3.63 -11.64
N VAL A 48 6.49 4.36 -11.20
CA VAL A 48 5.58 3.96 -10.11
C VAL A 48 4.76 2.75 -10.50
N ASP A 49 4.33 2.62 -11.75
CA ASP A 49 3.59 1.44 -12.21
C ASP A 49 4.46 0.18 -12.20
N ALA A 50 5.69 0.30 -12.70
CA ALA A 50 6.66 -0.79 -12.68
C ALA A 50 7.06 -1.17 -11.24
N LEU A 51 7.27 -0.17 -10.39
CA LEU A 51 7.53 -0.35 -8.96
C LEU A 51 6.37 -1.08 -8.29
N THR A 52 5.14 -0.63 -8.50
CA THR A 52 3.94 -1.18 -7.86
C THR A 52 3.75 -2.65 -8.22
N HIS A 53 3.89 -3.00 -9.50
CA HIS A 53 3.81 -4.39 -9.95
C HIS A 53 4.89 -5.28 -9.34
N LYS A 54 6.13 -4.79 -9.25
CA LYS A 54 7.25 -5.55 -8.68
C LYS A 54 7.16 -5.66 -7.15
N LEU A 55 6.73 -4.59 -6.47
CA LEU A 55 6.68 -4.50 -5.02
C LEU A 55 5.51 -5.28 -4.41
N LEU A 56 4.31 -5.15 -4.99
CA LEU A 56 3.08 -5.70 -4.40
C LEU A 56 2.81 -7.16 -4.73
N ALA A 57 3.55 -7.74 -5.69
CA ALA A 57 3.46 -9.14 -6.09
C ALA A 57 4.47 -10.00 -5.29
N PRO A 58 4.03 -10.80 -4.29
CA PRO A 58 4.96 -11.58 -3.46
C PRO A 58 5.79 -12.60 -4.26
N ALA A 59 5.26 -13.08 -5.38
CA ALA A 59 5.99 -13.96 -6.29
C ALA A 59 7.28 -13.30 -6.83
N ILE A 60 7.30 -11.97 -6.95
CA ILE A 60 8.41 -11.15 -7.41
C ILE A 60 9.17 -10.57 -6.22
N SER A 61 8.48 -9.88 -5.30
CA SER A 61 9.13 -9.16 -4.20
C SER A 61 9.59 -10.06 -3.05
N GLY A 62 9.08 -11.28 -2.96
CA GLY A 62 9.36 -12.21 -1.86
C GLY A 62 8.64 -11.87 -0.56
N VAL A 63 7.87 -10.78 -0.51
CA VAL A 63 7.12 -10.36 0.68
C VAL A 63 5.71 -9.88 0.33
N TYR A 64 4.80 -10.00 1.29
CA TYR A 64 3.49 -9.37 1.20
C TYR A 64 3.48 -8.09 2.05
N LEU A 65 3.25 -6.96 1.40
CA LEU A 65 2.91 -5.70 2.07
C LEU A 65 1.40 -5.56 2.13
N SER A 66 0.88 -5.43 3.35
CA SER A 66 -0.54 -5.20 3.60
C SER A 66 -0.89 -3.72 3.45
N ARG A 67 -2.19 -3.42 3.38
CA ARG A 67 -2.69 -2.03 3.42
C ARG A 67 -2.20 -1.27 4.66
N LEU A 68 -2.14 -1.95 5.81
CA LEU A 68 -1.64 -1.36 7.06
C LEU A 68 -0.13 -1.10 7.01
N ASP A 69 0.64 -1.91 6.29
CA ASP A 69 2.06 -1.64 6.09
C ASP A 69 2.26 -0.38 5.28
N ILE A 70 1.57 -0.27 4.14
CA ILE A 70 1.65 0.90 3.27
C ILE A 70 1.21 2.16 4.01
N LYS A 71 0.15 2.05 4.83
CA LYS A 71 -0.28 3.17 5.69
C LYS A 71 0.80 3.60 6.69
N ARG A 72 1.42 2.64 7.39
CA ARG A 72 2.49 2.92 8.37
C ARG A 72 3.73 3.53 7.72
N ILE A 73 4.07 3.08 6.51
CA ILE A 73 5.15 3.66 5.71
C ILE A 73 4.87 5.13 5.42
N ALA A 74 3.65 5.47 4.97
CA ALA A 74 3.26 6.85 4.73
C ALA A 74 3.30 7.69 6.01
N GLU A 75 2.72 7.19 7.10
CA GLU A 75 2.71 7.87 8.40
C GLU A 75 4.13 8.12 8.93
N ALA A 76 5.09 7.23 8.61
CA ALA A 76 6.49 7.36 9.02
C ALA A 76 7.26 8.44 8.24
N ILE A 77 6.75 8.90 7.09
CA ILE A 77 7.31 10.01 6.30
C ILE A 77 6.41 11.25 6.35
N ASP A 78 5.61 11.39 7.41
CA ASP A 78 4.67 12.48 7.65
C ASP A 78 3.57 12.64 6.58
N GLU A 79 3.24 11.54 5.88
CA GLU A 79 2.12 11.48 4.96
C GLU A 79 0.91 10.75 5.55
N SER A 80 -0.29 11.19 5.15
CA SER A 80 -1.54 10.55 5.53
C SER A 80 -2.16 9.88 4.32
N LEU A 81 -2.28 8.55 4.36
CA LEU A 81 -2.97 7.77 3.34
C LEU A 81 -4.27 7.15 3.87
N PRO A 82 -5.41 7.34 3.20
CA PRO A 82 -6.62 6.57 3.47
C PRO A 82 -6.38 5.09 3.11
N ILE A 83 -7.01 4.18 3.87
CA ILE A 83 -6.95 2.75 3.56
C ILE A 83 -7.82 2.49 2.33
N LYS A 84 -7.16 2.14 1.22
CA LYS A 84 -7.75 1.74 -0.06
C LYS A 84 -7.10 0.44 -0.55
N GLU A 85 -7.41 0.03 -1.78
CA GLU A 85 -6.72 -1.03 -2.51
C GLU A 85 -5.20 -0.74 -2.59
N ARG A 86 -4.36 -1.78 -2.52
CA ARG A 86 -2.91 -1.63 -2.33
C ARG A 86 -2.22 -0.91 -3.49
N ILE A 87 -2.61 -1.18 -4.75
CA ILE A 87 -2.05 -0.49 -5.92
C ILE A 87 -2.36 0.99 -5.81
N LYS A 88 -3.61 1.35 -5.47
CA LYS A 88 -4.00 2.75 -5.26
C LYS A 88 -3.22 3.41 -4.14
N MET A 89 -3.00 2.72 -3.02
CA MET A 89 -2.22 3.26 -1.89
C MET A 89 -0.75 3.52 -2.27
N VAL A 90 -0.10 2.60 -3.00
CA VAL A 90 1.29 2.81 -3.47
C VAL A 90 1.36 3.93 -4.51
N ARG A 91 0.39 3.99 -5.43
CA ARG A 91 0.30 5.09 -6.41
C ARG A 91 0.10 6.44 -5.73
N ALA A 92 -0.74 6.49 -4.69
CA ALA A 92 -0.97 7.70 -3.90
C ALA A 92 0.31 8.15 -3.17
N LEU A 93 1.03 7.22 -2.54
CA LEU A 93 2.31 7.48 -1.87
C LEU A 93 3.31 8.15 -2.83
N PHE A 94 3.47 7.63 -4.04
CA PHE A 94 4.45 8.16 -4.99
C PHE A 94 3.91 9.20 -5.97
N ARG A 95 2.69 9.70 -5.76
CA ARG A 95 2.00 10.56 -6.74
C ARG A 95 2.74 11.87 -6.99
N HIS A 96 3.17 12.51 -5.91
CA HIS A 96 3.80 13.84 -5.94
C HIS A 96 5.31 13.77 -5.68
N THR A 97 5.92 12.59 -5.88
CA THR A 97 7.36 12.43 -5.71
C THR A 97 8.12 13.31 -6.69
N ASN A 98 8.71 14.38 -6.16
CA ASN A 98 9.49 15.36 -6.90
C ASN A 98 10.95 15.45 -6.43
N SER A 99 11.29 14.79 -5.32
CA SER A 99 12.63 14.82 -4.75
C SER A 99 13.18 13.42 -4.49
N LYS A 100 14.50 13.30 -4.64
CA LYS A 100 15.27 12.09 -4.33
C LYS A 100 15.28 11.81 -2.85
N GLU A 101 15.20 12.85 -2.01
CA GLU A 101 15.07 12.72 -0.56
C GLU A 101 13.76 12.02 -0.18
N TYR A 102 12.64 12.43 -0.77
CA TYR A 102 11.35 11.78 -0.54
C TYR A 102 11.41 10.29 -0.90
N LEU A 103 11.95 9.94 -2.07
CA LEU A 103 12.13 8.55 -2.49
C LEU A 103 12.99 7.75 -1.52
N LYS A 104 14.11 8.32 -1.08
CA LYS A 104 15.00 7.67 -0.10
C LYS A 104 14.26 7.40 1.20
N ASN A 105 13.49 8.35 1.71
CA ASN A 105 12.74 8.19 2.95
C ASN A 105 11.67 7.11 2.80
N ALA A 106 10.87 7.17 1.75
CA ALA A 106 9.84 6.17 1.46
C ALA A 106 10.42 4.75 1.30
N PHE A 107 11.50 4.60 0.52
CA PHE A 107 12.15 3.30 0.34
C PHE A 107 12.84 2.79 1.59
N THR A 108 13.40 3.68 2.43
CA THR A 108 13.96 3.30 3.74
C THR A 108 12.89 2.70 4.65
N GLU A 109 11.70 3.31 4.71
CA GLU A 109 10.60 2.76 5.49
C GLU A 109 10.07 1.44 4.91
N ILE A 110 9.94 1.33 3.58
CA ILE A 110 9.59 0.06 2.92
C ILE A 110 10.63 -1.02 3.25
N GLU A 111 11.92 -0.69 3.19
CA GLU A 111 13.00 -1.62 3.51
C GLU A 111 12.90 -2.13 4.95
N LYS A 112 12.61 -1.28 5.94
CA LYS A 112 12.39 -1.73 7.33
C LYS A 112 11.29 -2.77 7.42
N HIS A 113 10.18 -2.53 6.70
CA HIS A 113 9.09 -3.50 6.62
C HIS A 113 9.56 -4.81 5.97
N ILE A 114 10.31 -4.76 4.87
CA ILE A 114 10.84 -5.97 4.19
C ILE A 114 11.80 -6.74 5.12
N ASN A 115 12.73 -6.05 5.77
CA ASN A 115 13.71 -6.65 6.68
C ASN A 115 13.05 -7.34 7.88
N GLY A 116 11.95 -6.79 8.40
CA GLY A 116 11.13 -7.48 9.41
C GLY A 116 10.59 -8.84 8.92
N ARG A 117 10.23 -8.97 7.64
CA ARG A 117 9.76 -10.26 7.08
C ARG A 117 10.92 -11.21 6.81
N ILE A 118 12.07 -10.68 6.38
CA ILE A 118 13.28 -11.48 6.22
C ILE A 118 13.66 -12.13 7.56
N LEU A 119 13.61 -11.39 8.68
CA LEU A 119 13.89 -11.94 10.00
C LEU A 119 12.93 -13.09 10.34
N ILE A 120 11.62 -12.90 10.12
CA ILE A 120 10.62 -13.96 10.33
C ILE A 120 10.92 -15.18 9.45
N TYR A 121 11.28 -14.98 8.18
CA TYR A 121 11.64 -16.09 7.28
C TYR A 121 12.88 -16.83 7.76
N GLN A 122 13.88 -16.14 8.31
CA GLN A 122 15.08 -16.77 8.88
C GLN A 122 14.72 -17.63 10.10
N GLU A 123 13.92 -17.09 11.03
CA GLU A 123 13.44 -17.83 12.20
C GLU A 123 12.64 -19.08 11.78
N LEU A 124 11.76 -18.95 10.78
CA LEU A 124 10.98 -20.09 10.25
C LEU A 124 11.84 -21.10 9.50
N SER A 125 12.85 -20.67 8.74
CA SER A 125 13.83 -21.55 8.09
C SER A 125 14.59 -22.42 9.11
N GLU A 126 14.93 -21.85 10.26
CA GLU A 126 15.62 -22.56 11.34
C GLU A 126 14.69 -23.51 12.10
N ALA A 127 13.47 -23.04 12.43
CA ALA A 127 12.49 -23.83 13.16
C ALA A 127 11.89 -24.98 12.33
N PHE A 128 11.78 -24.81 11.01
CA PHE A 128 11.17 -25.78 10.09
C PHE A 128 12.10 -26.11 8.90
N PRO A 129 13.15 -26.92 9.10
CA PRO A 129 14.15 -27.20 8.07
C PRO A 129 13.59 -27.81 6.78
N ALA A 130 12.48 -28.56 6.86
CA ALA A 130 11.82 -29.15 5.68
C ALA A 130 11.25 -28.09 4.72
N SER A 131 10.90 -26.91 5.23
CA SER A 131 10.34 -25.80 4.45
C SER A 131 11.38 -24.70 4.18
N LYS A 132 12.62 -24.88 4.62
CA LYS A 132 13.69 -23.88 4.54
C LYS A 132 13.89 -23.31 3.14
N THR A 133 13.84 -24.15 2.12
CA THR A 133 14.04 -23.73 0.73
C THR A 133 13.02 -22.68 0.29
N ILE A 134 11.76 -22.79 0.74
CA ILE A 134 10.69 -21.85 0.41
C ILE A 134 10.98 -20.47 1.01
N PHE A 135 11.42 -20.43 2.27
CA PHE A 135 11.75 -19.20 2.97
C PHE A 135 13.03 -18.56 2.42
N ASP A 136 14.07 -19.36 2.17
CA ASP A 136 15.33 -18.91 1.57
C ASP A 136 15.09 -18.29 0.18
N GLU A 137 14.23 -18.88 -0.65
CA GLU A 137 13.82 -18.31 -1.93
C GLU A 137 13.15 -16.93 -1.79
N ASN A 138 12.25 -16.78 -0.81
CA ASN A 138 11.59 -15.50 -0.54
C ASN A 138 12.57 -14.45 0.00
N ILE A 139 13.53 -14.84 0.84
CA ILE A 139 14.61 -13.96 1.33
C ILE A 139 15.45 -13.43 0.15
N VAL A 140 15.78 -14.29 -0.82
CA VAL A 140 16.55 -13.87 -2.02
C VAL A 140 15.78 -12.83 -2.83
N LYS A 141 14.48 -13.04 -3.04
CA LYS A 141 13.60 -12.09 -3.74
C LYS A 141 13.46 -10.76 -2.98
N ALA A 142 13.29 -10.82 -1.67
CA ALA A 142 13.20 -9.65 -0.81
C ALA A 142 14.48 -8.78 -0.89
N LYS A 143 15.65 -9.40 -0.79
CA LYS A 143 16.94 -8.71 -0.95
C LYS A 143 17.13 -8.10 -2.34
N LYS A 144 16.67 -8.79 -3.39
CA LYS A 144 16.69 -8.24 -4.75
C LYS A 144 15.77 -7.03 -4.90
N THR A 145 14.64 -7.03 -4.21
CA THR A 145 13.70 -5.90 -4.18
C THR A 145 14.29 -4.68 -3.49
N ILE A 146 14.99 -4.86 -2.36
CA ILE A 146 15.70 -3.76 -1.69
C ILE A 146 16.73 -3.13 -2.63
N LYS A 147 17.54 -3.94 -3.33
CA LYS A 147 18.51 -3.44 -4.33
C LYS A 147 17.88 -2.68 -5.49
N MET A 148 16.65 -3.03 -5.86
CA MET A 148 15.92 -2.28 -6.90
C MET A 148 15.63 -0.85 -6.44
N PHE A 149 15.41 -0.61 -5.14
CA PHE A 149 15.20 0.74 -4.63
C PHE A 149 16.45 1.61 -4.79
N GLU A 150 17.63 1.05 -4.51
CA GLU A 150 18.92 1.74 -4.71
C GLU A 150 19.05 2.19 -6.17
N GLN A 151 18.77 1.30 -7.13
CA GLN A 151 18.81 1.62 -8.56
C GLN A 151 17.81 2.73 -8.93
N ILE A 152 16.56 2.66 -8.43
CA ILE A 152 15.54 3.69 -8.71
C ILE A 152 15.98 5.04 -8.14
N ILE A 153 16.57 5.07 -6.94
CA ILE A 153 17.10 6.30 -6.33
C ILE A 153 18.23 6.86 -7.19
N GLU A 154 19.17 6.02 -7.63
CA GLU A 154 20.30 6.42 -8.47
C GLU A 154 19.83 7.03 -9.79
N ASP A 155 18.89 6.37 -10.47
CA ASP A 155 18.34 6.77 -11.76
C ASP A 155 17.32 7.92 -11.67
N PHE A 156 16.90 8.32 -10.46
CA PHE A 156 15.94 9.40 -10.28
C PHE A 156 16.58 10.77 -10.55
N GLU A 157 16.08 11.44 -11.58
CA GLU A 157 16.42 12.82 -11.93
C GLU A 157 15.38 13.78 -11.33
N GLU A 158 15.84 14.74 -10.53
CA GLU A 158 14.97 15.78 -9.98
C GLU A 158 14.64 16.78 -11.09
N ILE A 159 13.35 16.95 -11.37
CA ILE A 159 12.88 17.98 -12.30
C ILE A 159 12.72 19.25 -11.48
N GLU A 160 13.70 20.15 -11.52
CA GLU A 160 13.51 21.47 -10.95
C GLU A 160 12.50 22.26 -11.80
N PRO A 161 11.52 22.94 -11.17
CA PRO A 161 10.66 23.87 -11.89
C PRO A 161 11.56 24.96 -12.49
N THR A 162 11.70 24.95 -13.82
CA THR A 162 12.48 25.96 -14.52
C THR A 162 11.68 27.26 -14.52
N ASP A 163 12.26 28.35 -14.00
CA ASP A 163 11.66 29.69 -14.00
C ASP A 163 11.57 30.33 -15.41
N ASP A 164 11.99 29.62 -16.46
CA ASP A 164 12.03 30.11 -17.83
C ASP A 164 10.83 29.57 -18.64
N PRO A 165 9.79 30.40 -18.91
CA PRO A 165 8.60 29.98 -19.65
C PRO A 165 8.86 29.67 -21.15
N LEU A 166 10.12 29.67 -21.61
CA LEU A 166 10.50 29.55 -23.02
C LEU A 166 11.29 28.28 -23.39
N PHE A 167 11.41 27.29 -22.51
CA PHE A 167 11.87 25.96 -22.96
C PHE A 167 10.74 25.24 -23.70
N ILE A 168 10.72 25.41 -25.04
CA ILE A 168 9.99 24.58 -26.02
C ILE A 168 10.84 23.37 -26.40
#